data_AF-A0A0G9KUY1-F1
#
_entry.id   AF-A0A0G9KUY1-F1
#
_cell.length_a   1.000
_cell.length_b   1.000
_cell.length_c   1.000
_cell.angle_alpha   90.00
_cell.angle_beta   90.00
_cell.angle_gamma   90.00
#
_symmetry.space_group_name_H-M   'P 1'
#
loop_
_entity.id
_entity.type
_entity.pdbx_description
1 polymer ?
#
loop_
_entity_poly.entity_id
_entity_poly.type
_entity_poly.pdbx_seq_one_letter_code
_entity_poly.pdbx_strand_id
1 'polypeptide(L)'
;MQFTTNDNITITINEPDEINFDEFPANQFLEEIYRYLYSMLDNTQNLFQINFDNLDYPLIESIIQRNNPRLTLKKINGKKISTSEWSKNPIQKSLVLFFSIFPNFNLFIKNIHADPEINIKNAETLINQETSPENFLLVKRKIDEINNLKWDRTLEVSESQAGVSILGSVSEILLERAMESLIDNSNFFRSQNQDVQSYGDFVLMCLPNNLWISVKSNFARERLLASGYTTDIIGVGYFTDFNEFTSQTKIRNFIKVGFLAMYIPDIPITEEQITGNTSTFQQALNYYQTQQRELPKNINGKNFLRPLSQLYNDLNSLLDIQDIKRRTTVRY
;
A
#
# COMPACT_ATOMS: atom_id res chain seq x y z
N MET A 1 16.74 -18.42 14.90
CA MET A 1 17.21 -17.12 15.44
C MET A 1 16.05 -16.18 15.81
N GLN A 2 16.22 -15.38 16.88
CA GLN A 2 15.29 -14.32 17.29
C GLN A 2 15.96 -12.95 17.14
N PHE A 3 15.23 -11.98 16.61
CA PHE A 3 15.70 -10.62 16.37
C PHE A 3 14.73 -9.64 17.02
N THR A 4 15.21 -8.83 17.96
CA THR A 4 14.39 -7.82 18.64
C THR A 4 14.58 -6.48 17.97
N THR A 5 13.50 -5.88 17.48
CA THR A 5 13.55 -4.54 16.90
C THR A 5 13.59 -3.46 17.98
N ASN A 6 13.90 -2.22 17.60
CA ASN A 6 13.85 -1.07 18.49
C ASN A 6 12.46 -0.86 19.14
N ASP A 7 11.40 -1.35 18.50
CA ASP A 7 10.03 -1.29 18.98
C ASP A 7 9.68 -2.47 19.92
N ASN A 8 10.68 -3.21 20.41
CA ASN A 8 10.56 -4.43 21.25
C ASN A 8 9.76 -5.57 20.60
N ILE A 9 9.71 -5.61 19.27
CA ILE A 9 9.04 -6.69 18.53
C ILE A 9 10.07 -7.77 18.22
N THR A 10 9.73 -9.01 18.55
CA THR A 10 10.58 -10.17 18.28
C THR A 10 10.19 -10.81 16.95
N ILE A 11 11.09 -10.78 15.98
CA ILE A 11 10.98 -11.53 14.73
C ILE A 11 11.72 -12.84 14.90
N THR A 12 11.04 -13.94 14.61
CA THR A 12 11.64 -15.28 14.66
C THR A 12 11.83 -15.81 13.24
N ILE A 13 13.05 -16.29 12.97
CA ILE A 13 13.38 -17.11 11.80
C ILE A 13 13.79 -18.47 12.35
N ASN A 14 13.06 -19.53 12.01
CA ASN A 14 13.32 -20.87 12.54
C ASN A 14 14.63 -21.44 11.97
N GLU A 15 15.26 -22.34 12.70
CA GLU A 15 16.40 -23.09 12.14
C GLU A 15 15.91 -23.88 10.90
N PRO A 16 16.74 -24.03 9.85
CA PRO A 16 16.31 -24.74 8.64
C PRO A 16 15.83 -26.17 8.91
N ASP A 17 16.42 -26.85 9.90
CA ASP A 17 16.06 -28.23 10.28
C ASP A 17 14.73 -28.33 11.04
N GLU A 18 14.17 -27.20 11.49
CA GLU A 18 12.85 -27.12 12.12
C GLU A 18 11.72 -26.94 11.09
N ILE A 19 12.05 -26.77 9.81
CA ILE A 19 11.09 -26.54 8.74
C ILE A 19 10.86 -27.83 7.96
N ASN A 20 9.60 -28.27 7.91
CA ASN A 20 9.20 -29.36 7.03
C ASN A 20 9.04 -28.86 5.59
N PHE A 21 10.14 -28.81 4.83
CA PHE A 21 10.11 -28.29 3.46
C PHE A 21 9.20 -29.09 2.51
N ASP A 22 8.92 -30.36 2.81
CA ASP A 22 8.07 -31.23 1.99
C ASP A 22 6.60 -30.79 1.96
N GLU A 23 6.17 -29.92 2.87
CA GLU A 23 4.83 -29.32 2.87
C GLU A 23 4.68 -28.23 1.79
N PHE A 24 5.78 -27.72 1.25
CA PHE A 24 5.76 -26.62 0.30
C PHE A 24 5.95 -27.05 -1.15
N PRO A 25 5.25 -26.39 -2.10
CA PRO A 25 5.60 -26.51 -3.50
C PRO A 25 7.03 -26.02 -3.74
N ALA A 26 7.78 -26.67 -4.63
CA ALA A 26 9.18 -26.35 -4.90
C ALA A 26 10.09 -26.48 -3.67
N ASN A 27 9.85 -27.49 -2.82
CA ASN A 27 10.59 -27.78 -1.59
C ASN A 27 12.11 -27.62 -1.73
N GLN A 28 12.75 -28.23 -2.74
CA GLN A 28 14.19 -28.14 -2.97
C GLN A 28 14.67 -26.70 -3.22
N PHE A 29 13.95 -25.92 -4.04
CA PHE A 29 14.27 -24.51 -4.24
C PHE A 29 14.17 -23.72 -2.93
N LEU A 30 13.08 -23.93 -2.19
CA LEU A 30 12.81 -23.20 -0.95
C LEU A 30 13.85 -23.54 0.12
N GLU A 31 14.17 -24.82 0.29
CA GLU A 31 15.17 -25.28 1.25
C GLU A 31 16.56 -24.69 0.95
N GLU A 32 17.01 -24.77 -0.31
CA GLU A 32 18.34 -24.29 -0.68
C GLU A 32 18.47 -22.77 -0.47
N ILE A 33 17.46 -21.99 -0.88
CA ILE A 33 17.45 -20.54 -0.67
C ILE A 33 17.30 -20.20 0.83
N TYR A 34 16.46 -20.94 1.57
CA TYR A 34 16.29 -20.73 3.01
C TYR A 34 17.61 -20.91 3.74
N ARG A 35 18.28 -22.06 3.54
CA ARG A 35 19.57 -22.38 4.17
C ARG A 35 20.63 -21.35 3.79
N TYR A 36 20.68 -20.95 2.53
CA TYR A 36 21.62 -19.93 2.06
C TYR A 36 21.40 -18.59 2.79
N LEU A 37 20.18 -18.04 2.76
CA LEU A 37 19.90 -16.77 3.42
C LEU A 37 20.03 -16.86 4.94
N TYR A 38 19.60 -17.97 5.55
CA TYR A 38 19.74 -18.20 6.99
C TYR A 38 21.20 -18.18 7.44
N SER A 39 22.10 -18.77 6.64
CA SER A 39 23.54 -18.79 6.94
C SER A 39 24.19 -17.39 6.94
N MET A 40 23.54 -16.40 6.32
CA MET A 40 23.99 -15.01 6.29
C MET A 40 23.46 -14.18 7.46
N LEU A 41 22.53 -14.71 8.25
CA LEU A 41 21.94 -13.98 9.38
C LEU A 41 22.84 -14.03 10.61
N ASP A 42 22.90 -12.90 11.30
CA ASP A 42 23.60 -12.71 12.57
C ASP A 42 22.60 -12.19 13.61
N ASN A 43 22.37 -12.98 14.67
CA ASN A 43 21.42 -12.65 15.73
C ASN A 43 21.85 -11.46 16.61
N THR A 44 23.07 -10.97 16.44
CA THR A 44 23.57 -9.75 17.11
C THR A 44 23.26 -8.47 16.33
N GLN A 45 22.86 -8.60 15.06
CA GLN A 45 22.57 -7.47 14.18
C GLN A 45 21.07 -7.21 14.06
N ASN A 46 20.73 -5.96 13.74
CA ASN A 46 19.35 -5.52 13.52
C ASN A 46 18.81 -5.99 12.16
N LEU A 47 17.65 -5.50 11.75
CA LEU A 47 17.08 -5.74 10.41
C LEU A 47 18.02 -5.25 9.29
N PHE A 48 17.73 -5.69 8.06
CA PHE A 48 18.46 -5.26 6.85
C PHE A 48 19.96 -5.63 6.82
N GLN A 49 20.28 -6.87 7.19
CA GLN A 49 21.66 -7.39 7.28
C GLN A 49 22.26 -7.82 5.93
N ILE A 50 21.41 -8.28 5.01
CA ILE A 50 21.82 -8.90 3.76
C ILE A 50 21.62 -7.88 2.63
N ASN A 51 22.70 -7.54 1.91
CA ASN A 51 22.58 -6.69 0.72
C ASN A 51 22.33 -7.55 -0.52
N PHE A 52 21.20 -7.33 -1.22
CA PHE A 52 20.83 -8.05 -2.43
C PHE A 52 21.92 -8.01 -3.50
N ASP A 53 22.59 -6.86 -3.65
CA ASP A 53 23.64 -6.67 -4.67
C ASP A 53 24.92 -7.48 -4.37
N ASN A 54 25.07 -7.99 -3.14
CA ASN A 54 26.23 -8.76 -2.68
C ASN A 54 25.95 -10.27 -2.58
N LEU A 55 24.78 -10.74 -3.04
CA LEU A 55 24.46 -12.16 -3.02
C LEU A 55 25.30 -12.95 -4.04
N ASP A 56 25.48 -14.25 -3.78
CA ASP A 56 26.11 -15.18 -4.71
C ASP A 56 25.14 -15.49 -5.86
N TYR A 57 25.12 -14.60 -6.86
CA TYR A 57 24.26 -14.74 -8.03
C TYR A 57 24.49 -16.04 -8.80
N PRO A 58 25.75 -16.51 -9.06
CA PRO A 58 25.99 -17.81 -9.67
C PRO A 58 25.35 -18.98 -8.91
N LEU A 59 25.45 -18.99 -7.58
CA LEU A 59 24.80 -20.01 -6.76
C LEU A 59 23.27 -19.95 -6.90
N ILE A 60 22.68 -18.77 -6.72
CA ILE A 60 21.23 -18.58 -6.81
C ILE A 60 20.72 -18.96 -8.21
N GLU A 61 21.43 -18.58 -9.27
CA GLU A 61 21.08 -18.92 -10.64
C GLU A 61 21.11 -20.44 -10.86
N SER A 62 22.14 -21.14 -10.35
CA SER A 62 22.20 -22.61 -10.38
C SER A 62 21.01 -23.25 -9.66
N ILE A 63 20.62 -22.74 -8.50
CA ILE A 63 19.44 -23.21 -7.75
C ILE A 63 18.16 -23.01 -8.58
N ILE A 64 17.99 -21.84 -9.21
CA ILE A 64 16.85 -21.53 -10.07
C ILE A 64 16.78 -22.47 -11.27
N GLN A 65 17.91 -22.71 -11.94
CA GLN A 65 17.95 -23.54 -13.14
C GLN A 65 17.61 -25.00 -12.84
N ARG A 66 18.11 -25.54 -11.72
CA ARG A 66 17.83 -26.92 -11.28
C ARG A 66 16.37 -27.13 -10.86
N ASN A 67 15.78 -26.14 -10.19
CA ASN A 67 14.48 -26.31 -9.54
C ASN A 67 13.29 -25.66 -10.29
N ASN A 68 13.56 -24.72 -11.20
CA ASN A 68 12.60 -23.95 -11.98
C ASN A 68 11.37 -23.47 -11.15
N PRO A 69 11.59 -22.69 -10.08
CA PRO A 69 10.56 -22.33 -9.11
C PRO A 69 9.36 -21.63 -9.74
N ARG A 70 9.54 -20.93 -10.87
CA ARG A 70 8.47 -20.25 -11.60
C ARG A 70 7.34 -21.20 -12.05
N LEU A 71 7.65 -22.44 -12.40
CA LEU A 71 6.64 -23.39 -12.87
C LEU A 71 5.81 -23.97 -11.71
N THR A 72 6.43 -24.11 -10.55
CA THR A 72 5.89 -24.82 -9.39
C THR A 72 5.23 -23.85 -8.41
N LEU A 73 5.86 -22.70 -8.15
CA LEU A 73 5.30 -21.63 -7.34
C LEU A 73 4.33 -20.80 -8.18
N LYS A 74 3.04 -20.98 -7.91
CA LYS A 74 2.01 -20.09 -8.46
C LYS A 74 1.90 -18.83 -7.59
N LYS A 75 2.49 -17.77 -8.12
CA LYS A 75 2.03 -16.38 -8.06
C LYS A 75 2.26 -15.61 -6.74
N ILE A 76 3.07 -14.57 -6.86
CA ILE A 76 2.87 -13.28 -6.18
C ILE A 76 1.47 -12.74 -6.60
N ASN A 77 0.58 -12.39 -5.65
CA ASN A 77 -0.78 -11.87 -5.89
C ASN A 77 -1.71 -12.73 -6.74
N GLY A 78 -1.52 -14.04 -6.74
CA GLY A 78 -2.39 -14.87 -7.56
C GLY A 78 -2.34 -14.50 -9.06
N LYS A 79 -1.23 -13.95 -9.62
CA LYS A 79 -0.92 -13.79 -11.07
C LYS A 79 0.39 -14.49 -11.55
N LYS A 80 0.37 -15.20 -12.70
CA LYS A 80 1.41 -16.12 -13.18
C LYS A 80 2.43 -15.22 -13.86
N ILE A 81 3.70 -15.30 -13.45
CA ILE A 81 4.74 -14.50 -14.09
C ILE A 81 4.97 -15.07 -15.49
N SER A 82 4.74 -14.25 -16.52
CA SER A 82 4.99 -14.64 -17.90
C SER A 82 6.47 -14.97 -18.10
N THR A 83 6.79 -15.79 -19.09
CA THR A 83 8.18 -16.15 -19.38
C THR A 83 9.02 -14.92 -19.74
N SER A 84 8.45 -13.99 -20.51
CA SER A 84 9.11 -12.73 -20.88
C SER A 84 9.35 -11.79 -19.71
N GLU A 85 8.45 -11.79 -18.73
CA GLU A 85 8.61 -10.98 -17.54
C GLU A 85 9.61 -11.62 -16.57
N TRP A 86 9.62 -12.96 -16.46
CA TRP A 86 10.62 -13.69 -15.68
C TRP A 86 12.05 -13.45 -16.16
N SER A 87 12.27 -13.51 -17.48
CA SER A 87 13.61 -13.39 -18.07
C SER A 87 14.27 -12.03 -17.85
N LYS A 88 13.53 -10.99 -17.47
CA LYS A 88 14.10 -9.66 -17.21
C LYS A 88 14.94 -9.61 -15.94
N ASN A 89 14.51 -10.30 -14.88
CA ASN A 89 15.23 -10.35 -13.61
C ASN A 89 14.87 -11.63 -12.83
N PRO A 90 15.42 -12.79 -13.22
CA PRO A 90 15.04 -14.08 -12.65
C PRO A 90 15.42 -14.22 -11.18
N ILE A 91 16.57 -13.67 -10.77
CA ILE A 91 17.07 -13.73 -9.37
C ILE A 91 16.18 -12.91 -8.45
N GLN A 92 15.89 -11.66 -8.79
CA GLN A 92 14.97 -10.85 -7.98
C GLN A 92 13.61 -11.53 -7.86
N LYS A 93 13.06 -12.02 -8.99
CA LYS A 93 11.74 -12.67 -8.99
C LYS A 93 11.71 -13.97 -8.22
N SER A 94 12.78 -14.76 -8.24
CA SER A 94 12.87 -15.98 -7.43
C SER A 94 12.91 -15.65 -5.93
N LEU A 95 13.63 -14.58 -5.53
CA LEU A 95 13.62 -14.16 -4.13
C LEU A 95 12.25 -13.62 -3.70
N VAL A 96 11.57 -12.84 -4.54
CA VAL A 96 10.20 -12.39 -4.20
C VAL A 96 9.23 -13.57 -4.13
N LEU A 97 9.38 -14.62 -4.97
CA LEU A 97 8.64 -15.87 -4.81
C LEU A 97 8.97 -16.57 -3.49
N PHE A 98 10.24 -16.62 -3.09
CA PHE A 98 10.64 -17.17 -1.79
C PHE A 98 9.99 -16.39 -0.63
N PHE A 99 9.99 -15.05 -0.68
CA PHE A 99 9.35 -14.21 0.35
C PHE A 99 7.83 -14.36 0.41
N SER A 100 7.16 -14.81 -0.65
CA SER A 100 5.73 -15.13 -0.58
C SER A 100 5.42 -16.33 0.32
N ILE A 101 6.41 -17.21 0.55
CA ILE A 101 6.31 -18.35 1.47
C ILE A 101 6.90 -17.97 2.84
N PHE A 102 8.07 -17.32 2.85
CA PHE A 102 8.78 -16.91 4.06
C PHE A 102 8.95 -15.37 4.12
N PRO A 103 7.88 -14.61 4.39
CA PRO A 103 7.89 -13.14 4.27
C PRO A 103 8.85 -12.46 5.23
N ASN A 104 9.14 -13.06 6.40
CA ASN A 104 10.04 -12.45 7.38
C ASN A 104 11.47 -12.27 6.84
N PHE A 105 11.94 -13.08 5.88
CA PHE A 105 13.26 -12.87 5.27
C PHE A 105 13.40 -11.53 4.55
N ASN A 106 12.31 -10.98 4.02
CA ASN A 106 12.33 -9.69 3.33
C ASN A 106 12.63 -8.51 4.29
N LEU A 107 12.50 -8.70 5.62
CA LEU A 107 12.92 -7.73 6.63
C LEU A 107 14.45 -7.67 6.82
N PHE A 108 15.17 -8.68 6.33
CA PHE A 108 16.62 -8.77 6.47
C PHE A 108 17.37 -8.38 5.21
N ILE A 109 16.67 -8.09 4.10
CA ILE A 109 17.29 -7.86 2.79
C ILE A 109 17.15 -6.41 2.36
N LYS A 110 18.27 -5.81 1.96
CA LYS A 110 18.41 -4.48 1.36
C LYS A 110 18.41 -4.53 -0.17
N ASN A 111 18.16 -3.39 -0.78
CA ASN A 111 18.28 -3.13 -2.22
C ASN A 111 17.43 -4.06 -3.10
N ILE A 112 16.25 -4.45 -2.60
CA ILE A 112 15.28 -5.24 -3.34
C ILE A 112 13.87 -4.73 -3.12
N HIS A 113 13.13 -4.59 -4.23
CA HIS A 113 11.69 -4.42 -4.18
C HIS A 113 11.00 -5.76 -3.94
N ALA A 114 10.08 -5.76 -2.98
CA ALA A 114 9.16 -6.87 -2.74
C ALA A 114 7.75 -6.54 -3.23
N ASP A 115 6.91 -7.57 -3.31
CA ASP A 115 5.50 -7.40 -3.66
C ASP A 115 4.72 -6.61 -2.58
N PRO A 116 3.69 -5.81 -2.94
CA PRO A 116 2.80 -5.16 -1.99
C PRO A 116 2.34 -6.03 -0.82
N GLU A 117 1.91 -7.28 -1.05
CA GLU A 117 1.42 -8.16 0.02
C GLU A 117 2.51 -8.52 1.02
N ILE A 118 3.74 -8.74 0.53
CA ILE A 118 4.90 -9.02 1.39
C ILE A 118 5.23 -7.78 2.23
N ASN A 119 5.21 -6.59 1.62
CA ASN A 119 5.48 -5.35 2.36
C ASN A 119 4.42 -5.09 3.44
N ILE A 120 3.14 -5.33 3.14
CA ILE A 120 2.06 -5.23 4.13
C ILE A 120 2.27 -6.24 5.25
N LYS A 121 2.53 -7.51 4.93
CA LYS A 121 2.74 -8.54 5.95
C LYS A 121 3.92 -8.23 6.86
N ASN A 122 5.00 -7.70 6.29
CA ASN A 122 6.17 -7.25 7.05
C ASN A 122 5.86 -6.08 7.97
N ALA A 123 5.08 -5.10 7.51
CA ALA A 123 4.63 -4.01 8.36
C ALA A 123 3.70 -4.51 9.48
N GLU A 124 2.76 -5.41 9.18
CA GLU A 124 1.87 -6.07 10.17
C GLU A 124 2.67 -6.80 11.25
N THR A 125 3.70 -7.57 10.86
CA THR A 125 4.66 -8.18 11.79
C THR A 125 5.34 -7.13 12.67
N LEU A 126 5.78 -6.02 12.08
CA LEU A 126 6.48 -4.93 12.77
C LEU A 126 5.58 -3.95 13.54
N ILE A 127 4.25 -4.11 13.50
CA ILE A 127 3.33 -3.41 14.39
C ILE A 127 2.59 -4.39 15.32
N ASN A 128 2.82 -5.70 15.14
CA ASN A 128 2.14 -6.80 15.82
C ASN A 128 0.60 -6.72 15.73
N GLN A 129 0.08 -6.30 14.58
CA GLN A 129 -1.35 -6.17 14.30
C GLN A 129 -1.61 -6.39 12.81
N GLU A 130 -2.73 -7.02 12.48
CA GLU A 130 -3.21 -7.09 11.10
C GLU A 130 -3.85 -5.76 10.68
N THR A 131 -3.85 -5.48 9.38
CA THR A 131 -4.45 -4.27 8.81
C THR A 131 -5.95 -4.21 9.10
N SER A 132 -6.41 -3.07 9.63
CA SER A 132 -7.80 -2.80 10.01
C SER A 132 -8.19 -1.35 9.70
N PRO A 133 -9.49 -0.99 9.79
CA PRO A 133 -9.95 0.40 9.66
C PRO A 133 -9.23 1.37 10.60
N GLU A 134 -8.80 0.92 11.78
CA GLU A 134 -8.19 1.75 12.82
C GLU A 134 -6.69 1.96 12.61
N ASN A 135 -6.01 1.06 11.89
CA ASN A 135 -4.54 1.05 11.83
C ASN A 135 -3.94 1.09 10.41
N PHE A 136 -4.72 1.04 9.33
CA PHE A 136 -4.19 1.01 7.95
C PHE A 136 -3.26 2.19 7.59
N LEU A 137 -3.45 3.34 8.25
CA LEU A 137 -2.53 4.48 8.13
C LEU A 137 -1.16 4.20 8.78
N LEU A 138 -1.18 3.59 9.97
CA LEU A 138 0.03 3.18 10.70
C LEU A 138 0.79 2.11 9.91
N VAL A 139 0.08 1.14 9.32
CA VAL A 139 0.68 0.13 8.45
C VAL A 139 1.40 0.79 7.28
N LYS A 140 0.75 1.73 6.56
CA LYS A 140 1.39 2.44 5.45
C LYS A 140 2.64 3.20 5.88
N ARG A 141 2.56 3.91 7.00
CA ARG A 141 3.71 4.64 7.56
C ARG A 141 4.89 3.70 7.81
N LYS A 142 4.64 2.54 8.42
CA LYS A 142 5.67 1.53 8.67
C LYS A 142 6.26 0.96 7.38
N ILE A 143 5.45 0.76 6.33
CA ILE A 143 5.94 0.36 5.00
C ILE A 143 6.89 1.40 4.41
N ASP A 144 6.55 2.69 4.51
CA ASP A 144 7.40 3.77 4.00
C ASP A 144 8.72 3.88 4.79
N GLU A 145 8.66 3.76 6.13
CA GLU A 145 9.84 3.68 6.99
C GLU A 145 10.78 2.52 6.56
N ILE A 146 10.23 1.32 6.38
CA ILE A 146 10.98 0.13 5.91
C ILE A 146 11.60 0.39 4.53
N ASN A 147 10.82 0.94 3.60
CA ASN A 147 11.30 1.20 2.25
C ASN A 147 12.46 2.19 2.24
N ASN A 148 12.44 3.24 3.07
CA ASN A 148 13.56 4.17 3.18
C ASN A 148 14.82 3.49 3.74
N LEU A 149 14.67 2.61 4.74
CA LEU A 149 15.78 1.89 5.36
C LEU A 149 16.37 0.78 4.48
N LYS A 150 15.60 0.26 3.53
CA LYS A 150 16.01 -0.83 2.64
C LYS A 150 17.06 -0.44 1.60
N TRP A 151 17.17 0.84 1.26
CA TRP A 151 18.08 1.29 0.20
C TRP A 151 19.29 1.99 0.79
N ASP A 152 20.48 1.41 0.58
CA ASP A 152 21.75 2.03 0.98
C ASP A 152 22.51 2.68 -0.19
N ARG A 153 21.96 2.54 -1.40
CA ARG A 153 22.43 3.20 -2.62
C ARG A 153 21.31 3.96 -3.33
N THR A 154 21.71 4.83 -4.24
CA THR A 154 20.77 5.50 -5.15
C THR A 154 20.04 4.46 -5.99
N LEU A 155 18.71 4.62 -6.07
CA LEU A 155 17.84 3.82 -6.92
C LEU A 155 18.16 4.04 -8.39
N GLU A 156 18.22 2.96 -9.16
CA GLU A 156 18.18 3.03 -10.62
C GLU A 156 16.81 3.51 -11.10
N VAL A 157 16.74 3.98 -12.36
CA VAL A 157 15.49 4.48 -12.95
C VAL A 157 14.38 3.42 -12.94
N SER A 158 14.73 2.17 -13.26
CA SER A 158 13.83 1.02 -13.23
C SER A 158 13.29 0.75 -11.83
N GLU A 159 14.15 0.80 -10.81
CA GLU A 159 13.80 0.58 -9.41
C GLU A 159 12.95 1.73 -8.87
N SER A 160 13.27 2.97 -9.22
CA SER A 160 12.47 4.15 -8.86
C SER A 160 11.04 4.06 -9.42
N GLN A 161 10.91 3.68 -10.70
CA GLN A 161 9.60 3.48 -11.34
C GLN A 161 8.81 2.32 -10.73
N ALA A 162 9.48 1.20 -10.44
CA ALA A 162 8.87 0.06 -9.78
C ALA A 162 8.37 0.42 -8.38
N GLY A 163 9.16 1.17 -7.61
CA GLY A 163 8.78 1.65 -6.27
C GLY A 163 7.49 2.47 -6.29
N VAL A 164 7.34 3.40 -7.23
CA VAL A 164 6.09 4.19 -7.38
C VAL A 164 4.88 3.30 -7.65
N SER A 165 5.03 2.28 -8.51
CA SER A 165 3.97 1.33 -8.82
C SER A 165 3.59 0.46 -7.62
N ILE A 166 4.60 -0.05 -6.89
CA ILE A 166 4.41 -0.89 -5.69
C ILE A 166 3.70 -0.10 -4.61
N LEU A 167 4.12 1.14 -4.33
CA LEU A 167 3.48 2.00 -3.34
C LEU A 167 2.02 2.31 -3.68
N GLY A 168 1.70 2.48 -4.98
CA GLY A 168 0.30 2.61 -5.41
C GLY A 168 -0.53 1.36 -5.14
N SER A 169 0.01 0.19 -5.46
CA SER A 169 -0.67 -1.07 -5.18
C SER A 169 -0.83 -1.32 -3.67
N VAL A 170 0.16 -0.96 -2.85
CA VAL A 170 0.07 -1.01 -1.39
C VAL A 170 -1.08 -0.13 -0.88
N SER A 171 -1.20 1.11 -1.37
CA SER A 171 -2.27 2.01 -0.96
C SER A 171 -3.66 1.47 -1.29
N GLU A 172 -3.83 0.84 -2.46
CA GLU A 172 -5.07 0.17 -2.84
C GLU A 172 -5.41 -1.01 -1.93
N ILE A 173 -4.45 -1.91 -1.68
CA ILE A 173 -4.67 -3.11 -0.85
C ILE A 173 -4.95 -2.72 0.60
N LEU A 174 -4.25 -1.72 1.15
CA LEU A 174 -4.50 -1.26 2.52
C LEU A 174 -5.91 -0.69 2.68
N LEU A 175 -6.38 0.09 1.71
CA LEU A 175 -7.75 0.59 1.74
C LEU A 175 -8.78 -0.53 1.54
N GLU A 176 -8.50 -1.49 0.66
CA GLU A 176 -9.35 -2.66 0.47
C GLU A 176 -9.51 -3.45 1.77
N ARG A 177 -8.41 -3.78 2.45
CA ARG A 177 -8.42 -4.47 3.75
C ARG A 177 -9.12 -3.65 4.84
N ALA A 178 -8.83 -2.35 4.90
CA ALA A 178 -9.46 -1.45 5.86
C ALA A 178 -10.97 -1.32 5.64
N MET A 179 -11.47 -1.55 4.43
CA MET A 179 -12.90 -1.48 4.11
C MET A 179 -13.54 -2.86 3.92
N GLU A 180 -12.84 -3.96 4.16
CA GLU A 180 -13.27 -5.32 3.79
C GLU A 180 -14.64 -5.67 4.40
N SER A 181 -14.86 -5.30 5.67
CA SER A 181 -16.14 -5.51 6.37
C SER A 181 -17.32 -4.77 5.74
N LEU A 182 -17.07 -3.72 4.97
CA LEU A 182 -18.09 -2.93 4.28
C LEU A 182 -18.36 -3.45 2.85
N ILE A 183 -17.43 -4.20 2.26
CA ILE A 183 -17.51 -4.68 0.87
C ILE A 183 -18.41 -5.91 0.82
N ASP A 184 -19.64 -5.74 0.34
CA ASP A 184 -20.64 -6.80 0.21
C ASP A 184 -20.82 -7.31 -1.23
N ASN A 185 -20.00 -6.78 -2.16
CA ASN A 185 -20.06 -7.08 -3.60
C ASN A 185 -21.39 -6.74 -4.28
N SER A 186 -22.27 -5.98 -3.62
CA SER A 186 -23.61 -5.63 -4.10
C SER A 186 -23.89 -4.14 -3.97
N ASN A 187 -23.79 -3.60 -2.75
CA ASN A 187 -23.92 -2.19 -2.41
C ASN A 187 -22.57 -1.47 -2.40
N PHE A 188 -21.50 -2.15 -2.03
CA PHE A 188 -20.16 -1.61 -2.03
C PHE A 188 -19.18 -2.66 -2.56
N PHE A 189 -18.47 -2.31 -3.65
CA PHE A 189 -17.64 -3.26 -4.37
C PHE A 189 -16.46 -2.59 -5.07
N ARG A 190 -15.43 -3.40 -5.34
CA ARG A 190 -14.29 -2.99 -6.16
C ARG A 190 -14.65 -3.04 -7.64
N SER A 191 -14.34 -1.98 -8.38
CA SER A 191 -14.49 -1.96 -9.82
C SER A 191 -13.34 -2.71 -10.50
N GLN A 192 -13.66 -3.83 -11.15
CA GLN A 192 -12.69 -4.60 -11.96
C GLN A 192 -12.90 -4.40 -13.47
N ASN A 193 -13.92 -3.64 -13.87
CA ASN A 193 -14.25 -3.42 -15.27
C ASN A 193 -13.35 -2.33 -15.85
N GLN A 194 -12.55 -2.69 -16.86
CA GLN A 194 -11.61 -1.80 -17.55
C GLN A 194 -12.31 -0.59 -18.19
N ASP A 195 -13.56 -0.73 -18.60
CA ASP A 195 -14.33 0.33 -19.26
C ASP A 195 -14.66 1.49 -18.31
N VAL A 196 -14.70 1.23 -17.00
CA VAL A 196 -15.04 2.23 -15.97
C VAL A 196 -13.92 2.44 -14.95
N GLN A 197 -12.76 1.80 -15.13
CA GLN A 197 -11.62 1.92 -14.23
C GLN A 197 -11.09 3.36 -14.12
N SER A 198 -11.33 4.19 -15.14
CA SER A 198 -10.98 5.61 -15.12
C SER A 198 -11.78 6.43 -14.09
N TYR A 199 -12.95 5.95 -13.66
CA TYR A 199 -13.84 6.68 -12.75
C TYR A 199 -13.44 6.52 -11.27
N GLY A 200 -12.96 5.33 -10.90
CA GLY A 200 -12.56 5.02 -9.54
C GLY A 200 -12.29 3.53 -9.34
N ASP A 201 -11.73 3.23 -8.18
CA ASP A 201 -11.31 1.88 -7.79
C ASP A 201 -12.43 1.13 -7.07
N PHE A 202 -13.31 1.85 -6.37
CA PHE A 202 -14.50 1.28 -5.72
C PHE A 202 -15.77 2.09 -6.01
N VAL A 203 -16.91 1.42 -5.89
CA VAL A 203 -18.24 1.98 -6.11
C VAL A 203 -19.15 1.64 -4.94
N LEU A 204 -19.77 2.67 -4.35
CA LEU A 204 -20.81 2.54 -3.34
C LEU A 204 -22.15 3.03 -3.93
N MET A 205 -23.14 2.15 -3.94
CA MET A 205 -24.46 2.37 -4.53
C MET A 205 -25.22 3.44 -3.75
N CYS A 206 -25.46 4.60 -4.37
CA CYS A 206 -26.01 5.81 -3.75
C CYS A 206 -26.77 6.66 -4.76
N LEU A 207 -27.84 7.34 -4.34
CA LEU A 207 -28.50 8.33 -5.19
C LEU A 207 -27.82 9.72 -5.11
N PRO A 208 -27.75 10.47 -6.22
CA PRO A 208 -28.29 10.11 -7.55
C PRO A 208 -27.33 9.30 -8.43
N ASN A 209 -26.01 9.42 -8.24
CA ASN A 209 -25.02 9.04 -9.27
C ASN A 209 -24.05 7.92 -8.87
N ASN A 210 -24.33 7.20 -7.78
CA ASN A 210 -23.39 6.36 -7.03
C ASN A 210 -22.17 7.16 -6.53
N LEU A 211 -21.58 6.70 -5.44
CA LEU A 211 -20.36 7.28 -4.89
C LEU A 211 -19.17 6.48 -5.41
N TRP A 212 -18.33 7.13 -6.21
CA TRP A 212 -17.07 6.57 -6.71
C TRP A 212 -15.92 6.96 -5.79
N ILE A 213 -15.02 6.01 -5.55
CA ILE A 213 -13.87 6.19 -4.66
C ILE A 213 -12.62 6.00 -5.51
N SER A 214 -11.84 7.07 -5.66
CA SER A 214 -10.57 7.02 -6.38
C SER A 214 -9.41 7.04 -5.40
N VAL A 215 -8.69 5.93 -5.35
CA VAL A 215 -7.49 5.74 -4.54
C VAL A 215 -6.29 6.29 -5.29
N LYS A 216 -5.41 6.95 -4.53
CA LYS A 216 -4.12 7.47 -4.98
C LYS A 216 -3.04 7.08 -3.97
N SER A 217 -1.82 6.96 -4.47
CA SER A 217 -0.64 6.78 -3.63
C SER A 217 -0.29 8.09 -2.93
N ASN A 218 0.77 8.76 -3.38
CA ASN A 218 1.38 9.88 -2.64
C ASN A 218 1.06 11.26 -3.21
N PHE A 219 0.48 11.33 -4.42
CA PHE A 219 0.23 12.59 -5.14
C PHE A 219 -1.15 12.60 -5.76
N ALA A 220 -1.84 13.74 -5.73
CA ALA A 220 -3.18 13.92 -6.28
C ALA A 220 -3.18 14.18 -7.80
N ARG A 221 -2.14 13.71 -8.54
CA ARG A 221 -1.85 13.99 -9.97
C ARG A 221 -3.12 14.21 -10.82
N GLU A 222 -3.06 15.18 -11.72
CA GLU A 222 -4.15 15.82 -12.52
C GLU A 222 -5.18 14.90 -13.23
N ARG A 223 -4.98 13.58 -13.27
CA ARG A 223 -5.93 12.61 -13.84
C ARG A 223 -7.28 12.55 -13.12
N LEU A 224 -7.44 13.20 -11.96
CA LEU A 224 -8.75 13.41 -11.32
C LEU A 224 -9.72 14.24 -12.21
N LEU A 225 -9.22 14.96 -13.21
CA LEU A 225 -10.06 15.80 -14.09
C LEU A 225 -10.74 15.03 -15.25
N ALA A 226 -10.34 13.78 -15.52
CA ALA A 226 -10.90 12.99 -16.62
C ALA A 226 -12.10 12.12 -16.22
N SER A 227 -12.32 11.88 -14.92
CA SER A 227 -13.43 11.06 -14.37
C SER A 227 -14.69 11.85 -14.04
N GLY A 228 -14.58 13.18 -13.95
CA GLY A 228 -15.49 14.01 -13.17
C GLY A 228 -16.63 14.72 -13.90
N TYR A 229 -16.92 14.35 -15.14
CA TYR A 229 -18.08 14.90 -15.83
C TYR A 229 -19.29 14.01 -15.60
N THR A 230 -19.90 14.08 -14.39
CA THR A 230 -21.29 13.66 -13.98
C THR A 230 -21.41 12.72 -12.78
N THR A 231 -20.32 12.29 -12.13
CA THR A 231 -20.40 11.36 -10.99
C THR A 231 -20.00 12.01 -9.67
N ASP A 232 -20.51 11.47 -8.56
CA ASP A 232 -20.10 11.86 -7.22
C ASP A 232 -18.84 11.08 -6.84
N ILE A 233 -17.71 11.76 -6.66
CA ILE A 233 -16.41 11.12 -6.46
C ILE A 233 -15.80 11.57 -5.13
N ILE A 234 -15.09 10.68 -4.44
CA ILE A 234 -14.17 11.04 -3.37
C ILE A 234 -12.74 10.63 -3.75
N GLY A 235 -11.80 11.51 -3.45
CA GLY A 235 -10.37 11.23 -3.58
C GLY A 235 -9.84 10.73 -2.25
N VAL A 236 -9.14 9.62 -2.28
CA VAL A 236 -8.52 9.00 -1.10
C VAL A 236 -7.05 8.79 -1.42
N GLY A 237 -6.15 9.20 -0.55
CA GLY A 237 -4.75 8.91 -0.77
C GLY A 237 -3.83 9.26 0.38
N TYR A 238 -2.63 8.73 0.30
CA TYR A 238 -1.55 8.95 1.25
C TYR A 238 -0.73 10.17 0.84
N PHE A 239 -1.42 11.29 0.63
CA PHE A 239 -0.83 12.50 0.06
C PHE A 239 0.22 13.10 0.99
N THR A 240 1.42 13.35 0.47
CA THR A 240 2.55 13.86 1.27
C THR A 240 2.71 15.37 1.19
N ASP A 241 2.20 16.02 0.14
CA ASP A 241 2.32 17.47 -0.07
C ASP A 241 1.00 18.20 0.22
N PHE A 242 0.97 18.97 1.31
CA PHE A 242 -0.21 19.74 1.68
C PHE A 242 -0.51 20.89 0.70
N ASN A 243 0.48 21.36 -0.07
CA ASN A 243 0.29 22.45 -1.04
C ASN A 243 -0.66 22.07 -2.17
N GLU A 244 -0.87 20.78 -2.41
CA GLU A 244 -1.89 20.28 -3.34
C GLU A 244 -3.31 20.69 -2.92
N PHE A 245 -3.53 20.92 -1.61
CA PHE A 245 -4.83 21.20 -1.01
C PHE A 245 -5.03 22.64 -0.54
N THR A 246 -4.06 23.53 -0.76
CA THR A 246 -4.14 24.95 -0.38
C THR A 246 -4.41 25.87 -1.57
N SER A 247 -4.17 25.41 -2.79
CA SER A 247 -4.44 26.16 -4.02
C SER A 247 -5.94 26.29 -4.28
N GLN A 248 -6.47 27.52 -4.20
CA GLN A 248 -7.87 27.80 -4.51
C GLN A 248 -8.27 27.33 -5.91
N THR A 249 -7.39 27.51 -6.90
CA THR A 249 -7.66 27.09 -8.28
C THR A 249 -7.79 25.57 -8.37
N LYS A 250 -6.89 24.81 -7.73
CA LYS A 250 -6.96 23.33 -7.73
C LYS A 250 -8.21 22.84 -7.01
N ILE A 251 -8.47 23.32 -5.80
CA ILE A 251 -9.65 22.95 -5.00
C ILE A 251 -10.95 23.23 -5.77
N ARG A 252 -11.06 24.43 -6.36
CA ARG A 252 -12.22 24.78 -7.20
C ARG A 252 -12.36 23.83 -8.38
N ASN A 253 -11.25 23.45 -9.02
CA ASN A 253 -11.30 22.53 -10.15
C ASN A 253 -11.73 21.12 -9.72
N PHE A 254 -11.25 20.60 -8.59
CA PHE A 254 -11.72 19.32 -8.05
C PHE A 254 -13.23 19.33 -7.77
N ILE A 255 -13.73 20.36 -7.09
CA ILE A 255 -15.17 20.50 -6.80
C ILE A 255 -15.99 20.59 -8.10
N LYS A 256 -15.50 21.34 -9.09
CA LYS A 256 -16.18 21.49 -10.39
C LYS A 256 -16.32 20.18 -11.16
N VAL A 257 -15.41 19.24 -10.96
CA VAL A 257 -15.43 17.92 -11.61
C VAL A 257 -16.07 16.85 -10.70
N GLY A 258 -16.90 17.24 -9.72
CA GLY A 258 -17.72 16.28 -8.96
C GLY A 258 -17.03 15.65 -7.74
N PHE A 259 -15.84 16.11 -7.33
CA PHE A 259 -15.31 15.67 -6.05
C PHE A 259 -16.14 16.21 -4.89
N LEU A 260 -16.63 15.31 -4.05
CA LEU A 260 -17.35 15.64 -2.82
C LEU A 260 -16.41 15.76 -1.62
N ALA A 261 -15.31 15.01 -1.61
CA ALA A 261 -14.31 15.10 -0.56
C ALA A 261 -12.93 14.62 -1.04
N MET A 262 -11.89 15.14 -0.36
CA MET A 262 -10.53 14.62 -0.39
C MET A 262 -10.18 14.15 1.03
N TYR A 263 -10.01 12.84 1.17
CA TYR A 263 -9.52 12.21 2.38
C TYR A 263 -8.00 12.22 2.35
N ILE A 264 -7.41 12.99 3.27
CA ILE A 264 -5.97 13.23 3.32
C ILE A 264 -5.40 12.79 4.67
N PRO A 265 -4.14 12.32 4.72
CA PRO A 265 -3.56 11.73 5.92
C PRO A 265 -3.59 12.70 7.10
N ASP A 266 -4.16 12.25 8.20
CA ASP A 266 -4.24 12.96 9.47
C ASP A 266 -3.21 12.47 10.50
N ILE A 267 -2.38 11.49 10.12
CA ILE A 267 -1.16 11.12 10.83
C ILE A 267 0.10 11.52 10.02
N PRO A 268 1.27 11.61 10.65
CA PRO A 268 2.53 11.79 9.93
C PRO A 268 2.82 10.61 9.01
N ILE A 269 3.16 10.87 7.75
CA ILE A 269 3.51 9.83 6.76
C ILE A 269 4.86 10.08 6.05
N THR A 270 5.54 11.19 6.35
CA THR A 270 6.92 11.46 5.91
C THR A 270 7.85 11.68 7.11
N GLU A 271 9.16 11.54 6.93
CA GLU A 271 10.14 11.79 8.00
C GLU A 271 10.08 13.23 8.54
N GLU A 272 9.88 14.21 7.66
CA GLU A 272 9.70 15.61 8.04
C GLU A 272 8.44 15.79 8.91
N GLN A 273 7.34 15.16 8.51
CA GLN A 273 6.08 15.19 9.26
C GLN A 273 6.20 14.49 10.61
N ILE A 274 6.92 13.36 10.68
CA ILE A 274 7.18 12.61 11.92
C ILE A 274 7.99 13.49 12.88
N THR A 275 9.08 14.09 12.39
CA THR A 275 9.95 14.97 13.20
C THR A 275 9.21 16.22 13.67
N GLY A 276 8.38 16.81 12.79
CA GLY A 276 7.56 17.97 13.09
C GLY A 276 6.26 17.68 13.86
N ASN A 277 5.99 16.40 14.17
CA ASN A 277 4.74 15.92 14.76
C ASN A 277 3.49 16.53 14.09
N THR A 278 3.46 16.47 12.75
CA THR A 278 2.40 17.06 11.92
C THR A 278 1.95 16.09 10.83
N SER A 279 0.86 16.42 10.15
CA SER A 279 0.30 15.61 9.06
C SER A 279 -0.12 16.50 7.91
N THR A 280 -0.34 15.91 6.74
CA THR A 280 -0.81 16.64 5.56
C THR A 280 -2.13 17.37 5.85
N PHE A 281 -3.06 16.72 6.57
CA PHE A 281 -4.30 17.34 7.02
C PHE A 281 -4.04 18.54 7.94
N GLN A 282 -3.19 18.38 8.96
CA GLN A 282 -2.89 19.45 9.92
C GLN A 282 -2.18 20.63 9.25
N GLN A 283 -1.23 20.38 8.34
CA GLN A 283 -0.54 21.41 7.58
C GLN A 283 -1.52 22.20 6.70
N ALA A 284 -2.45 21.52 6.02
CA ALA A 284 -3.51 22.17 5.25
C ALA A 284 -4.43 23.00 6.15
N LEU A 285 -4.87 22.46 7.30
CA LEU A 285 -5.71 23.16 8.25
C LEU A 285 -5.03 24.45 8.77
N ASN A 286 -3.76 24.35 9.16
CA ASN A 286 -2.96 25.49 9.62
C ASN A 286 -2.83 26.57 8.54
N TYR A 287 -2.67 26.18 7.27
CA TYR A 287 -2.66 27.13 6.16
C TYR A 287 -3.97 27.94 6.09
N TYR A 288 -5.14 27.29 6.15
CA TYR A 288 -6.41 28.01 6.09
C TYR A 288 -6.63 28.92 7.31
N GLN A 289 -6.28 28.43 8.50
CA GLN A 289 -6.38 29.21 9.75
C GLN A 289 -5.47 30.45 9.73
N THR A 290 -4.21 30.31 9.32
CA THR A 290 -3.27 31.43 9.21
C THR A 290 -3.71 32.48 8.18
N GLN A 291 -4.38 32.04 7.11
CA GLN A 291 -4.98 32.93 6.12
C GLN A 291 -6.34 33.51 6.54
N GLN A 292 -6.83 33.20 7.75
CA GLN A 292 -8.15 33.59 8.25
C GLN A 292 -9.29 33.18 7.31
N ARG A 293 -9.18 31.99 6.73
CA ARG A 293 -10.16 31.42 5.81
C ARG A 293 -10.75 30.14 6.38
N GLU A 294 -12.03 29.92 6.08
CA GLU A 294 -12.64 28.62 6.32
C GLU A 294 -12.05 27.56 5.39
N LEU A 295 -12.10 26.30 5.83
CA LEU A 295 -11.82 25.17 4.96
C LEU A 295 -12.80 25.17 3.76
N PRO A 296 -12.32 24.77 2.57
CA PRO A 296 -13.19 24.69 1.40
C PRO A 296 -14.35 23.74 1.65
N LYS A 297 -15.52 24.12 1.16
CA LYS A 297 -16.74 23.32 1.21
C LYS A 297 -17.00 22.66 -0.14
N ASN A 298 -17.58 21.48 -0.12
CA ASN A 298 -18.08 20.81 -1.32
C ASN A 298 -19.42 21.42 -1.78
N ILE A 299 -19.98 20.89 -2.88
CA ILE A 299 -21.26 21.36 -3.44
C ILE A 299 -22.45 21.21 -2.46
N ASN A 300 -22.32 20.37 -1.44
CA ASN A 300 -23.33 20.12 -0.41
C ASN A 300 -23.12 20.95 0.87
N GLY A 301 -22.13 21.86 0.88
CA GLY A 301 -21.79 22.67 2.06
C GLY A 301 -21.03 21.92 3.17
N LYS A 302 -20.56 20.69 2.92
CA LYS A 302 -19.72 19.91 3.84
C LYS A 302 -18.25 20.21 3.62
N ASN A 303 -17.39 19.91 4.60
CA ASN A 303 -15.95 20.08 4.44
C ASN A 303 -15.44 19.22 3.28
N PHE A 304 -14.74 19.86 2.36
CA PHE A 304 -14.13 19.20 1.21
C PHE A 304 -12.88 18.42 1.61
N LEU A 305 -12.03 18.99 2.47
CA LEU A 305 -10.88 18.27 3.03
C LEU A 305 -11.30 17.53 4.30
N ARG A 306 -10.99 16.23 4.39
CA ARG A 306 -11.35 15.37 5.52
C ARG A 306 -10.15 14.53 6.00
N PRO A 307 -10.09 14.19 7.30
CA PRO A 307 -9.11 13.26 7.82
C PRO A 307 -9.31 11.88 7.20
N LEU A 308 -8.23 11.25 6.72
CA LEU A 308 -8.30 9.92 6.11
C LEU A 308 -8.77 8.83 7.08
N SER A 309 -8.46 8.97 8.38
CA SER A 309 -8.98 8.09 9.43
C SER A 309 -10.52 8.06 9.53
N GLN A 310 -11.23 9.08 9.03
CA GLN A 310 -12.70 9.15 9.08
C GLN A 310 -13.39 8.45 7.91
N LEU A 311 -12.64 8.01 6.88
CA LEU A 311 -13.22 7.43 5.67
C LEU A 311 -14.14 6.25 5.98
N TYR A 312 -13.68 5.30 6.81
CA TYR A 312 -14.48 4.13 7.18
C TYR A 312 -15.82 4.52 7.78
N ASN A 313 -15.82 5.45 8.74
CA ASN A 313 -17.02 5.87 9.45
C ASN A 313 -18.02 6.58 8.51
N ASP A 314 -17.52 7.44 7.61
CA ASP A 314 -18.34 8.14 6.64
C ASP A 314 -18.99 7.16 5.64
N LEU A 315 -18.26 6.15 5.17
CA LEU A 315 -18.80 5.11 4.28
C LEU A 315 -19.78 4.18 5.02
N ASN A 316 -19.44 3.74 6.23
CA ASN A 316 -20.31 2.89 7.05
C ASN A 316 -21.64 3.58 7.35
N SER A 317 -21.61 4.88 7.68
CA SER A 317 -22.82 5.68 7.93
C SER A 317 -23.75 5.74 6.72
N LEU A 318 -23.21 5.72 5.50
CA LEU A 318 -24.03 5.60 4.28
C LEU A 318 -24.62 4.19 4.14
N LEU A 319 -23.83 3.15 4.40
CA LEU A 319 -24.27 1.76 4.27
C LEU A 319 -25.32 1.36 5.31
N ASP A 320 -25.27 1.97 6.51
CA ASP A 320 -26.30 1.83 7.55
C ASP A 320 -27.70 2.22 7.06
N ILE A 321 -27.79 3.07 6.02
CA ILE A 321 -29.03 3.32 5.30
C ILE A 321 -29.31 2.13 4.36
N GLN A 322 -30.01 1.12 4.91
CA GLN A 322 -30.34 -0.13 4.22
C GLN A 322 -31.22 0.08 2.98
N ASP A 323 -32.17 1.03 3.04
CA ASP A 323 -32.99 1.39 1.87
C ASP A 323 -32.16 2.28 0.93
N ILE A 324 -31.62 1.68 -0.14
CA ILE A 324 -30.81 2.38 -1.17
C ILE A 324 -31.54 3.62 -1.70
N LYS A 325 -32.88 3.63 -1.75
CA LYS A 325 -33.67 4.79 -2.21
C LYS A 325 -33.53 6.02 -1.31
N ARG A 326 -33.05 5.83 -0.08
CA ARG A 326 -32.80 6.89 0.91
C ARG A 326 -31.31 7.18 1.07
N ARG A 327 -30.43 6.32 0.54
CA ARG A 327 -28.98 6.50 0.61
C ARG A 327 -28.55 7.52 -0.45
N THR A 328 -27.97 8.63 0.00
CA THR A 328 -27.67 9.75 -0.89
C THR A 328 -26.33 10.42 -0.61
N THR A 329 -25.65 10.79 -1.69
CA THR A 329 -24.42 11.60 -1.70
C THR A 329 -24.68 13.08 -1.43
N VAL A 330 -25.92 13.56 -1.52
CA VAL A 330 -26.29 14.97 -1.26
C VAL A 330 -25.99 15.38 0.18
N ARG A 331 -25.98 14.42 1.11
CA ARG A 331 -25.66 14.68 2.52
C ARG A 331 -24.21 14.38 2.87
N TYR A 332 -23.44 13.90 1.89
CA TYR A 332 -22.08 13.42 2.07
C TYR A 332 -21.09 14.56 2.31
#